data_AF-A0A9E2LSR6-F1
#
_entry.id   AF-A0A9E2LSR6-F1
#
_cell.length_a   1.000
_cell.length_b   1.000
_cell.length_c   1.000
_cell.angle_alpha   90.00
_cell.angle_beta   90.00
_cell.angle_gamma   90.00
#
_symmetry.space_group_name_H-M   'P 1'
#
loop_
_entity.id
_entity.type
_entity.pdbx_description
1 polymer ?
#
loop_
_entity_poly.entity_id
_entity_poly.type
_entity_poly.pdbx_seq_one_letter_code
_entity_poly.pdbx_strand_id
1 'polypeptide(L)'
;MARGDPAEQALLRLESRRFSTRCETQIALIQRADTLRELARLATIPLPFRLTEDFASRDAQRHVAQAAEDRARELIHEQIDRCLRAEPERREIMKGKLAEDWANLTGVLGHLRAWAKGKLASAQQLR
;
A
#
# COMPACT_ATOMS: atom_id res chain seq x y z
N MET A 1 -2.32 40.13 0.83
CA MET A 1 -2.90 38.81 0.50
C MET A 1 -4.40 38.98 0.42
N ALA A 2 -4.98 38.94 -0.78
CA ALA A 2 -6.43 39.02 -0.93
C ALA A 2 -7.05 37.82 -0.19
N ARG A 3 -8.00 38.06 0.70
CA ARG A 3 -8.84 36.99 1.25
C ARG A 3 -9.50 36.31 0.06
N GLY A 4 -9.11 35.07 -0.24
CA GLY A 4 -9.70 34.30 -1.34
C GLY A 4 -11.22 34.27 -1.22
N ASP A 5 -11.89 34.24 -2.37
CA ASP A 5 -13.35 34.27 -2.45
C ASP A 5 -13.95 33.22 -1.48
N PRO A 6 -14.86 33.61 -0.57
CA PRO A 6 -15.54 32.66 0.31
C PRO A 6 -16.14 31.46 -0.42
N ALA A 7 -16.59 31.63 -1.66
CA ALA A 7 -17.11 30.55 -2.49
C ALA A 7 -16.01 29.55 -2.90
N GLU A 8 -14.84 30.03 -3.31
CA GLU A 8 -13.68 29.17 -3.63
C GLU A 8 -13.23 28.37 -2.41
N GLN A 9 -13.18 29.00 -1.23
CA GLN A 9 -12.85 28.30 0.02
C GLN A 9 -13.89 27.22 0.36
N ALA A 10 -15.17 27.48 0.13
CA ALA A 10 -16.22 26.50 0.37
C ALA A 10 -16.09 25.30 -0.59
N LEU A 11 -15.76 25.53 -1.86
CA LEU A 11 -15.51 24.48 -2.84
C LEU A 11 -14.30 23.63 -2.47
N LEU A 12 -13.18 24.24 -2.06
CA LEU A 12 -12.00 23.50 -1.60
C LEU A 12 -12.29 22.61 -0.39
N ARG A 13 -13.05 23.10 0.60
CA ARG A 13 -13.48 22.29 1.75
C ARG A 13 -14.36 21.11 1.33
N LEU A 14 -15.26 21.32 0.38
CA LEU A 14 -16.11 20.25 -0.14
C LEU A 14 -15.30 19.19 -0.91
N GLU A 15 -14.37 19.62 -1.77
CA GLU A 15 -13.47 18.74 -2.51
C GLU A 15 -12.56 17.93 -1.56
N SER A 16 -11.99 18.59 -0.54
CA SER A 16 -11.17 17.95 0.50
C SER A 16 -11.96 16.85 1.22
N ARG A 17 -13.19 17.15 1.69
CA ARG A 17 -14.06 16.14 2.33
C ARG A 17 -14.35 14.94 1.42
N ARG A 18 -14.69 15.19 0.16
CA ARG A 18 -14.95 14.11 -0.83
C ARG A 18 -13.72 13.25 -1.05
N PHE A 19 -12.54 13.88 -1.11
CA PHE A 19 -11.27 13.17 -1.25
C PHE A 19 -11.00 12.29 -0.03
N SER A 20 -11.17 12.80 1.19
CA SER A 20 -11.02 12.02 2.43
C SER A 20 -11.95 10.81 2.48
N THR A 21 -13.24 10.96 2.14
CA THR A 21 -14.18 9.82 2.08
C THR A 21 -13.76 8.77 1.05
N ARG A 22 -13.18 9.19 -0.08
CA ARG A 22 -12.62 8.26 -1.07
C ARG A 22 -11.40 7.51 -0.50
N CYS A 23 -10.52 8.19 0.23
CA CYS A 23 -9.40 7.56 0.93
C CYS A 23 -9.87 6.52 1.95
N GLU A 24 -10.89 6.83 2.75
CA GLU A 24 -11.48 5.88 3.72
C GLU A 24 -12.04 4.64 3.02
N THR A 25 -12.76 4.83 1.93
CA THR A 25 -13.26 3.71 1.10
C THR A 25 -12.10 2.88 0.53
N GLN A 26 -11.03 3.54 0.10
CA GLN A 26 -9.83 2.89 -0.41
C GLN A 26 -9.15 2.03 0.66
N ILE A 27 -9.05 2.52 1.89
CA ILE A 27 -8.50 1.78 3.04
C ILE A 27 -9.32 0.51 3.30
N ALA A 28 -10.65 0.60 3.27
CA ALA A 28 -11.51 -0.57 3.46
C ALA A 28 -11.31 -1.63 2.37
N LEU A 29 -11.05 -1.22 1.12
CA LEU A 29 -10.71 -2.14 0.03
C LEU A 29 -9.33 -2.75 0.22
N ILE A 30 -8.34 -1.95 0.62
CA ILE A 30 -6.98 -2.41 0.91
C ILE A 30 -6.99 -3.52 1.95
N GLN A 31 -7.71 -3.33 3.06
CA GLN A 31 -7.80 -4.30 4.14
C GLN A 31 -8.35 -5.67 3.70
N ARG A 32 -9.13 -5.72 2.61
CA ARG A 32 -9.72 -6.94 2.07
C ARG A 32 -8.93 -7.54 0.90
N ALA A 33 -7.88 -6.86 0.44
CA ALA A 33 -7.10 -7.35 -0.69
C ALA A 33 -6.23 -8.54 -0.26
N ASP A 34 -6.25 -9.58 -1.10
CA ASP A 34 -5.55 -10.85 -0.85
C ASP A 34 -4.29 -11.02 -1.71
N THR A 35 -4.04 -10.08 -2.63
CA THR A 35 -2.88 -10.15 -3.53
C THR A 35 -2.07 -8.86 -3.51
N LEU A 36 -0.74 -8.99 -3.60
CA LEU A 36 0.18 -7.85 -3.66
C LEU A 36 -0.03 -6.99 -4.91
N ARG A 37 -0.47 -7.59 -6.02
CA ARG A 37 -0.83 -6.87 -7.25
C ARG A 37 -2.02 -5.95 -7.03
N GLU A 38 -3.08 -6.48 -6.40
CA GLU A 38 -4.25 -5.68 -6.10
C GLU A 38 -3.93 -4.57 -5.11
N LEU A 39 -3.15 -4.85 -4.07
CA LEU A 39 -2.68 -3.84 -3.13
C LEU A 39 -1.92 -2.71 -3.81
N ALA A 40 -0.98 -3.02 -4.70
CA ALA A 40 -0.21 -2.01 -5.42
C ALA A 40 -1.12 -1.10 -6.27
N ARG A 41 -2.16 -1.67 -6.90
CA ARG A 41 -3.18 -0.91 -7.62
C ARG A 41 -3.98 -0.01 -6.67
N LEU A 42 -4.43 -0.55 -5.53
CA LEU A 42 -5.26 0.18 -4.58
C LEU A 42 -4.50 1.26 -3.81
N ALA A 43 -3.20 1.09 -3.58
CA ALA A 43 -2.36 2.09 -2.92
C ALA A 43 -2.18 3.37 -3.75
N THR A 44 -2.46 3.31 -5.05
CA THR A 44 -2.29 4.45 -5.96
C THR A 44 -3.58 5.25 -6.05
N ILE A 45 -3.72 6.26 -5.17
CA ILE A 45 -4.84 7.21 -5.21
C ILE A 45 -4.35 8.60 -5.67
N PRO A 46 -4.81 9.12 -6.82
CA PRO A 46 -4.35 10.41 -7.33
C PRO A 46 -4.94 11.57 -6.52
N LEU A 47 -4.07 12.43 -6.00
CA LEU A 47 -4.43 13.67 -5.32
C LEU A 47 -4.81 14.73 -6.36
N PRO A 48 -6.03 15.31 -6.31
CA PRO A 48 -6.41 16.42 -7.18
C PRO A 48 -5.45 17.61 -7.01
N PHE A 49 -5.09 18.26 -8.13
CA PHE A 49 -4.15 19.40 -8.12
C PHE A 49 -4.55 20.51 -7.15
N ARG A 50 -5.86 20.81 -7.07
CA ARG A 50 -6.43 21.83 -6.16
C ARG A 50 -6.23 21.53 -4.67
N LEU A 51 -5.96 20.27 -4.32
CA LEU A 51 -5.76 19.81 -2.94
C LEU A 51 -4.29 19.53 -2.61
N THR A 52 -3.37 19.90 -3.50
CA THR A 52 -1.93 19.64 -3.31
C THR A 52 -1.32 20.38 -2.12
N GLU A 53 -1.89 21.53 -1.76
CA GLU A 53 -1.50 22.29 -0.58
C GLU A 53 -2.39 22.01 0.65
N ASP A 54 -3.49 21.26 0.46
CA ASP A 54 -4.41 20.92 1.55
C ASP A 54 -3.81 19.82 2.43
N PHE A 55 -3.47 20.19 3.66
CA PHE A 55 -2.85 19.28 4.62
C PHE A 55 -3.72 18.05 4.89
N ALA A 56 -5.02 18.24 5.11
CA ALA A 56 -5.95 17.15 5.43
C ALA A 56 -6.05 16.12 4.29
N SER A 57 -6.10 16.57 3.03
CA SER A 57 -6.11 15.68 1.87
C SER A 57 -4.80 14.89 1.74
N ARG A 58 -3.65 15.53 1.96
CA ARG A 58 -2.35 14.83 1.93
C ARG A 58 -2.24 13.80 3.06
N ASP A 59 -2.74 14.14 4.24
CA ASP A 59 -2.74 13.22 5.38
C ASP A 59 -3.64 12.00 5.13
N ALA A 60 -4.83 12.21 4.59
CA ALA A 60 -5.71 11.13 4.16
C ALA A 60 -5.04 10.22 3.10
N GLN A 61 -4.32 10.79 2.14
CA GLN A 61 -3.53 10.02 1.16
C GLN A 61 -2.41 9.21 1.83
N ARG A 62 -1.73 9.77 2.83
CA ARG A 62 -0.70 9.06 3.61
C ARG A 62 -1.28 7.88 4.37
N HIS A 63 -2.46 8.02 4.97
CA HIS A 63 -3.14 6.91 5.64
C HIS A 63 -3.47 5.76 4.69
N VAL A 64 -3.83 6.05 3.43
CA VAL A 64 -4.01 5.01 2.40
C VAL A 64 -2.70 4.26 2.13
N ALA A 65 -1.59 5.00 1.97
CA ALA A 65 -0.28 4.39 1.73
C ALA A 65 0.18 3.54 2.93
N GLN A 66 -0.02 4.03 4.15
CA GLN A 66 0.31 3.30 5.38
C GLN A 66 -0.51 2.01 5.50
N ALA A 67 -1.84 2.09 5.31
CA ALA A 67 -2.70 0.90 5.35
C ALA A 67 -2.31 -0.13 4.28
N ALA A 68 -1.92 0.32 3.09
CA ALA A 68 -1.43 -0.57 2.03
C ALA A 68 -0.11 -1.23 2.39
N GLU A 69 0.80 -0.50 3.04
CA GLU A 69 2.07 -1.03 3.51
C GLU A 69 1.87 -2.08 4.59
N ASP A 70 1.03 -1.79 5.59
CA ASP A 70 0.73 -2.71 6.69
C ASP A 70 0.12 -4.01 6.16
N ARG A 71 -0.88 -3.91 5.28
CA ARG A 71 -1.50 -5.09 4.67
C ARG A 71 -0.53 -5.88 3.77
N ALA A 72 0.33 -5.20 3.02
CA ALA A 72 1.35 -5.87 2.21
C ALA A 72 2.34 -6.65 3.09
N ARG A 73 2.76 -6.09 4.23
CA ARG A 73 3.63 -6.76 5.19
C ARG A 73 2.98 -8.03 5.77
N GLU A 74 1.69 -7.99 6.08
CA GLU A 74 0.93 -9.16 6.52
C GLU A 74 0.96 -10.28 5.46
N LEU A 75 0.60 -9.97 4.21
CA LEU A 75 0.61 -10.95 3.13
C LEU A 75 2.00 -11.54 2.88
N ILE A 76 3.06 -10.71 2.96
CA ILE A 76 4.44 -11.17 2.81
C ILE A 76 4.81 -12.12 3.95
N HIS A 77 4.43 -11.82 5.20
CA HIS A 77 4.69 -12.73 6.31
C HIS A 77 3.99 -14.07 6.13
N GLU A 78 2.72 -14.07 5.72
CA GLU A 78 1.98 -15.30 5.42
C GLU A 78 2.64 -16.10 4.29
N GLN A 79 3.06 -15.43 3.23
CA GLN A 79 3.78 -16.03 2.11
C GLN A 79 5.09 -16.69 2.53
N ILE A 80 5.88 -16.01 3.36
CA ILE A 80 7.13 -16.53 3.91
C ILE A 80 6.86 -17.75 4.80
N ASP A 81 5.90 -17.67 5.74
CA ASP A 81 5.56 -18.78 6.62
C ASP A 81 5.10 -20.02 5.84
N ARG A 82 4.22 -19.83 4.84
CA ARG A 82 3.80 -20.92 3.92
C ARG A 82 5.01 -21.53 3.20
N CYS A 83 5.95 -20.72 2.72
CA CYS A 83 7.17 -21.21 2.07
C CYS A 83 8.08 -21.97 3.04
N LEU A 84 8.22 -21.53 4.29
CA LEU A 84 9.06 -22.21 5.28
C LEU A 84 8.45 -23.56 5.71
N ARG A 85 7.13 -23.67 5.79
CA ARG A 85 6.44 -24.93 6.14
C ARG A 85 6.42 -25.95 5.01
N ALA A 86 6.61 -25.52 3.76
CA ALA A 86 6.65 -26.42 2.62
C ALA A 86 7.82 -27.41 2.69
N GLU A 87 7.65 -28.56 2.02
CA GLU A 87 8.70 -29.57 1.84
C GLU A 87 9.91 -29.01 1.08
N PRO A 88 11.14 -29.48 1.34
CA PRO A 88 12.37 -28.95 0.76
C PRO A 88 12.33 -28.82 -0.77
N GLU A 89 11.80 -29.84 -1.46
CA GLU A 89 11.71 -29.87 -2.93
C GLU A 89 10.75 -28.79 -3.48
N ARG A 90 9.68 -28.48 -2.75
CA ARG A 90 8.70 -27.46 -3.13
C ARG A 90 9.15 -26.05 -2.77
N ARG A 91 10.11 -25.90 -1.85
CA ARG A 91 10.60 -24.58 -1.40
C ARG A 91 11.21 -23.78 -2.53
N GLU A 92 12.08 -24.37 -3.34
CA GLU A 92 12.74 -23.62 -4.43
C GLU A 92 11.75 -23.12 -5.47
N ILE A 93 10.74 -23.93 -5.81
CA ILE A 93 9.65 -23.52 -6.70
C ILE A 93 8.83 -22.37 -6.06
N MET A 94 8.52 -22.47 -4.77
CA MET A 94 7.80 -21.42 -4.06
C MET A 94 8.60 -20.12 -3.98
N LYS A 95 9.92 -20.16 -3.77
CA LYS A 95 10.78 -18.96 -3.78
C LYS A 95 10.70 -18.22 -5.12
N GLY A 96 10.70 -18.95 -6.23
CA GLY A 96 10.50 -18.37 -7.57
C GLY A 96 9.17 -17.62 -7.66
N LYS A 97 8.07 -18.28 -7.26
CA LYS A 97 6.73 -17.66 -7.24
C LYS A 97 6.65 -16.44 -6.32
N LEU A 98 7.27 -16.51 -5.13
CA LEU A 98 7.34 -15.37 -4.21
C LEU A 98 8.07 -14.17 -4.83
N ALA A 99 9.17 -14.42 -5.55
CA ALA A 99 9.90 -13.35 -6.22
C ALA A 99 9.05 -12.68 -7.31
N GLU A 100 8.27 -13.45 -8.06
CA GLU A 100 7.30 -12.94 -9.04
C GLU A 100 6.17 -12.15 -8.37
N ASP A 101 5.61 -12.68 -7.27
CA ASP A 101 4.56 -12.01 -6.51
C ASP A 101 5.04 -10.66 -5.97
N TRP A 102 6.24 -10.63 -5.39
CA TRP A 102 6.86 -9.41 -4.87
C TRP A 102 7.21 -8.42 -5.97
N ALA A 103 7.48 -8.87 -7.20
CA ALA A 103 7.70 -7.97 -8.33
C ALA A 103 6.47 -7.09 -8.62
N ASN A 104 5.26 -7.51 -8.24
CA ASN A 104 4.05 -6.70 -8.37
C ASN A 104 3.97 -5.50 -7.40
N LEU A 105 4.82 -5.45 -6.37
CA LEU A 105 4.89 -4.31 -5.45
C LEU A 105 5.48 -3.11 -6.18
N THR A 106 4.65 -2.13 -6.55
CA THR A 106 5.08 -0.95 -7.33
C THR A 106 4.70 0.35 -6.63
N GLY A 107 5.15 1.49 -7.18
CA GLY A 107 4.86 2.81 -6.63
C GLY A 107 5.32 2.94 -5.17
N VAL A 108 4.41 3.37 -4.30
CA VAL A 108 4.66 3.57 -2.87
C VAL A 108 5.10 2.30 -2.13
N LEU A 109 4.74 1.12 -2.65
CA LEU A 109 5.11 -0.18 -2.06
C LEU A 109 6.41 -0.77 -2.64
N GLY A 110 7.06 -0.11 -3.60
CA GLY A 110 8.23 -0.67 -4.29
C GLY A 110 9.40 -1.02 -3.37
N HIS A 111 9.57 -0.27 -2.27
CA HIS A 111 10.61 -0.51 -1.28
C HIS A 111 10.43 -1.86 -0.54
N LEU A 112 9.20 -2.37 -0.44
CA LEU A 112 8.90 -3.63 0.24
C LEU A 112 9.49 -4.86 -0.48
N ARG A 113 9.86 -4.76 -1.76
CA ARG A 113 10.52 -5.87 -2.48
C ARG A 113 11.84 -6.28 -1.82
N ALA A 114 12.68 -5.28 -1.52
CA ALA A 114 13.97 -5.52 -0.90
C ALA A 114 13.79 -6.01 0.55
N TRP A 115 12.83 -5.41 1.26
CA TRP A 115 12.46 -5.82 2.62
C TRP A 115 12.00 -7.28 2.68
N ALA A 116 11.09 -7.71 1.78
CA ALA A 116 10.57 -9.06 1.72
C ALA A 116 11.68 -10.11 1.48
N LYS A 117 12.59 -9.81 0.53
CA LYS A 117 13.77 -10.66 0.26
C LYS A 117 14.66 -10.79 1.50
N GLY A 118 14.94 -9.68 2.17
CA GLY A 118 15.71 -9.68 3.42
C GLY A 118 15.03 -10.51 4.50
N LYS A 119 13.71 -10.37 4.67
CA LYS A 119 12.94 -11.14 5.65
C LYS A 119 12.97 -12.64 5.40
N LEU A 120 12.83 -13.07 4.15
CA LEU A 120 12.94 -14.48 3.79
C LEU A 120 14.35 -15.03 4.08
N ALA A 121 15.39 -14.29 3.74
CA ALA A 121 16.77 -14.69 4.02
C ALA A 121 17.03 -14.84 5.53
N SER A 122 16.60 -13.87 6.34
CA SER A 122 16.72 -13.95 7.80
C SER A 122 15.93 -15.12 8.39
N ALA A 123 14.72 -15.39 7.88
CA ALA A 123 13.90 -16.50 8.37
C ALA A 123 14.47 -17.88 8.01
N GLN A 124 15.26 -17.97 6.94
CA GLN A 124 15.99 -19.18 6.57
C GLN A 124 17.22 -19.41 7.46
N GLN A 125 17.88 -18.36 7.95
CA GLN A 125 19.05 -18.47 8.82
C GLN A 125 18.71 -18.87 10.26
N LEU A 126 17.50 -18.56 10.72
CA LEU A 126 17.02 -18.90 12.07
C LEU A 126 16.54 -20.35 12.22
N ARG A 127 16.61 -21.15 11.15
CA ARG A 127 16.26 -22.58 11.13
C ARG A 127 17.47 -23.43 10.78
#